data_AF-H3BH27-F1
#
_entry.id   AF-H3BH27-F1
#
_cell.length_a   1.000
_cell.length_b   1.000
_cell.length_c   1.000
_cell.angle_alpha   90.00
_cell.angle_beta   90.00
_cell.angle_gamma   90.00
#
_symmetry.space_group_name_H-M   'P 1'
#
loop_
_entity.id
_entity.type
_entity.pdbx_description
1 polymer ?
#
loop_
_entity_poly.entity_id
_entity_poly.type
_entity_poly.pdbx_seq_one_letter_code
_entity_poly.pdbx_strand_id
1 'polypeptide(L)' 'MAKSKNHTTHNQSRKWHRNGIKKPKRLRYESLLGVDPKFLRNMRFAKKHNKKGMKAQRKACKGQ' A
#
# COMPACT_ATOMS: atom_id res chain seq x y z
N MET A 1 8.05 -27.85 -46.34
CA MET A 1 7.99 -27.38 -44.94
C MET A 1 6.67 -27.78 -44.33
N ALA A 2 6.69 -28.58 -43.26
CA ALA A 2 5.47 -28.91 -42.53
C ALA A 2 5.07 -27.74 -41.63
N LYS A 3 3.78 -27.38 -41.61
CA LYS A 3 3.27 -26.32 -40.72
C LYS A 3 3.23 -26.83 -39.28
N SER A 4 3.72 -26.02 -38.34
CA SER A 4 3.65 -26.28 -36.90
C SER A 4 2.47 -25.54 -36.25
N LYS A 5 2.21 -25.81 -34.97
CA LYS A 5 1.18 -25.11 -34.19
C LYS A 5 1.59 -23.66 -33.92
N ASN A 6 0.67 -22.72 -34.15
CA ASN A 6 0.95 -21.28 -34.05
C ASN A 6 0.77 -20.72 -32.62
N HIS A 7 -0.07 -21.33 -31.77
CA HIS A 7 -0.32 -20.85 -30.41
C HIS A 7 -0.83 -21.95 -29.46
N THR A 8 -0.44 -21.92 -28.18
CA THR A 8 -1.03 -22.76 -27.12
C THR A 8 -0.92 -22.17 -25.72
N THR A 9 -2.03 -22.19 -24.98
CA THR A 9 -2.08 -21.93 -23.52
C THR A 9 -2.02 -23.24 -22.73
N HIS A 10 -1.72 -24.36 -23.38
CA HIS A 10 -1.59 -25.65 -22.72
C HIS A 10 -0.49 -25.61 -21.66
N ASN A 11 -0.73 -26.26 -20.52
CA ASN A 11 0.16 -26.30 -19.35
C ASN A 11 0.46 -24.94 -18.66
N GLN A 12 -0.05 -23.80 -19.15
CA GLN A 12 0.20 -22.51 -18.50
C GLN A 12 -0.45 -22.44 -17.12
N SER A 13 -1.74 -22.78 -17.04
CA SER A 13 -2.47 -22.85 -15.76
C SER A 13 -1.79 -23.80 -14.77
N ARG A 14 -1.37 -24.99 -15.21
CA ARG A 14 -0.67 -25.96 -14.36
C ARG A 14 0.61 -25.38 -13.77
N LYS A 15 1.42 -24.66 -14.56
CA LYS A 15 2.64 -24.00 -14.09
C LYS A 15 2.35 -22.88 -13.08
N TRP A 16 1.35 -22.04 -13.35
CA TRP A 16 0.96 -20.96 -12.43
C TRP A 16 0.48 -21.51 -11.08
N HIS A 17 -0.21 -22.65 -11.09
CA HIS A 17 -0.71 -23.29 -9.87
C HIS A 17 0.32 -24.16 -9.15
N ARG A 18 1.43 -24.60 -9.77
CA ARG A 18 2.51 -25.34 -9.06
C ARG A 18 3.04 -24.56 -7.86
N ASN A 19 3.26 -23.25 -8.01
CA ASN A 19 3.70 -22.37 -6.93
C ASN A 19 2.52 -21.66 -6.23
N GLY A 20 1.32 -21.80 -6.79
CA GLY A 20 0.10 -21.12 -6.38
C GLY A 20 0.08 -19.65 -6.80
N ILE A 21 -1.09 -19.18 -7.24
CA ILE A 21 -1.31 -17.76 -7.53
C ILE A 21 -1.52 -17.02 -6.20
N LYS A 22 -0.47 -16.38 -5.70
CA LYS A 22 -0.52 -15.65 -4.42
C LYS A 22 -1.20 -14.30 -4.61
N LYS A 23 -2.13 -13.97 -3.70
CA LYS A 23 -2.74 -12.63 -3.62
C LYS A 23 -1.70 -11.62 -3.12
N PRO A 24 -1.80 -10.33 -3.51
CA PRO A 24 -0.96 -9.29 -2.94
C PRO A 24 -1.15 -9.22 -1.42
N LYS A 25 -0.07 -8.91 -0.70
CA LYS A 25 -0.12 -8.74 0.76
C LYS A 25 -0.89 -7.47 1.09
N ARG A 26 -1.77 -7.54 2.10
CA ARG A 26 -2.46 -6.37 2.64
C ARG A 26 -1.60 -5.80 3.76
N LEU A 27 -1.11 -4.56 3.64
CA LEU A 27 -0.37 -3.91 4.70
C LEU A 27 -1.31 -3.04 5.53
N ARG A 28 -1.00 -2.87 6.83
CA ARG A 28 -1.79 -2.00 7.73
C ARG A 28 -1.73 -0.53 7.29
N TYR A 29 -0.58 -0.11 6.73
CA TYR A 29 -0.33 1.25 6.27
C TYR A 29 0.29 1.20 4.88
N GLU A 30 -0.48 1.59 3.87
CA GLU A 30 -0.03 1.67 2.47
C GLU A 30 0.66 3.02 2.19
N SER A 31 1.37 3.10 1.06
CA SER A 31 2.00 4.35 0.63
C SER A 31 0.98 5.41 0.21
N LEU A 32 1.29 6.69 0.41
CA LEU A 32 0.46 7.83 -0.03
C LEU A 32 0.94 8.43 -1.37
N LEU A 33 1.60 7.62 -2.21
CA LEU A 33 2.06 8.05 -3.53
C LEU A 33 0.83 8.29 -4.44
N GLY A 34 0.85 9.37 -5.21
CA GLY A 34 -0.26 9.75 -6.10
C GLY A 34 -1.42 10.49 -5.42
N VAL A 35 -1.37 10.73 -4.10
CA VAL A 35 -2.35 11.58 -3.41
C VAL A 35 -2.09 13.06 -3.74
N ASP A 36 -3.16 13.87 -3.76
CA ASP A 36 -3.10 15.32 -4.06
C ASP A 36 -1.96 16.04 -3.30
N PRO A 37 -1.03 16.70 -4.01
CA PRO A 37 0.07 17.42 -3.40
C PRO A 37 -0.38 18.48 -2.39
N LYS A 38 -1.50 19.17 -2.61
CA LYS A 38 -1.99 20.23 -1.70
C LYS A 38 -2.42 19.63 -0.37
N PHE A 39 -3.18 18.54 -0.40
CA PHE A 39 -3.54 17.76 0.78
C PHE A 39 -2.30 17.22 1.53
N LEU A 40 -1.35 16.61 0.80
CA LEU A 40 -0.12 16.08 1.40
C LEU A 40 0.71 17.17 2.08
N ARG A 41 0.77 18.38 1.49
CA ARG A 41 1.49 19.52 2.06
C ARG A 41 0.89 19.93 3.40
N ASN A 42 -0.44 20.04 3.47
CA ASN A 42 -1.14 20.34 4.73
C ASN A 42 -0.92 19.24 5.78
N MET A 43 -1.11 17.96 5.41
CA MET A 43 -0.91 16.84 6.34
C MET A 43 0.52 16.80 6.90
N ARG A 44 1.53 17.10 6.05
CA ARG A 44 2.93 17.21 6.49
C ARG A 44 3.13 18.34 7.50
N PHE A 45 2.55 19.52 7.26
CA PHE A 45 2.62 20.64 8.21
C PHE A 45 1.93 20.32 9.55
N ALA A 46 0.74 19.71 9.53
CA ALA A 46 0.03 19.30 10.74
C ALA A 46 0.89 18.32 11.56
N LYS A 47 1.39 17.24 10.93
CA LYS A 47 2.27 16.26 11.59
C LYS A 47 3.55 16.89 12.13
N LYS A 48 4.13 17.87 11.43
CA LYS A 48 5.34 18.60 11.86
C LYS A 48 5.14 19.36 13.17
N HIS A 49 3.97 19.98 13.36
CA HIS A 49 3.73 20.89 14.49
C HIS A 49 2.99 20.27 15.69
N ASN A 50 2.52 19.02 15.59
CA ASN A 50 1.85 18.31 16.68
C ASN A 50 2.65 18.26 18.00
N LYS A 51 3.99 18.31 17.95
CA LYS A 51 4.84 18.32 19.15
C LYS A 51 4.62 19.53 20.06
N LYS A 52 4.19 20.68 19.52
CA LYS A 52 4.00 21.93 20.28
C LYS A 52 2.86 21.82 21.30
N GLY A 53 1.79 21.08 20.98
CA GLY A 53 0.61 20.92 21.83
C GLY A 53 0.68 19.76 22.83
N MET A 54 1.72 18.93 22.78
CA MET A 54 1.74 17.66 23.54
C MET A 54 1.72 17.85 25.05
N LYS A 55 2.33 18.90 25.60
CA LYS A 55 2.30 19.15 27.05
C LYS A 55 0.89 19.48 27.55
N ALA A 56 0.13 20.27 26.78
CA ALA A 56 -1.25 20.59 27.10
C ALA A 56 -2.16 19.36 26.94
N GLN A 57 -2.01 18.60 25.85
CA GLN A 57 -2.72 17.33 25.66
C GLN A 57 -2.44 16.32 26.77
N ARG A 58 -1.18 16.17 27.19
CA ARG A 58 -0.81 15.22 28.26
C ARG A 58 -1.36 15.62 29.62
N LYS A 59 -1.48 16.92 29.91
CA LYS A 59 -2.15 17.41 31.12
C LYS A 59 -3.65 17.12 31.07
N ALA A 60 -4.31 17.40 29.94
CA ALA A 60 -5.73 17.12 29.75
C ALA A 60 -6.08 15.63 29.85
N CYS A 61 -5.22 14.75 29.32
CA CYS A 61 -5.40 13.29 29.37
C CYS A 61 -5.08 12.67 30.73
N LYS A 62 -4.25 13.33 31.57
CA LYS A 62 -3.94 12.88 32.94
C LYS A 62 -4.98 13.31 33.98
N GLY A 63 -5.86 14.25 33.63
CA GLY A 63 -6.97 14.71 34.47
C GLY A 63 -8.27 13.95 34.28
N GLN A 64 -8.21 12.79 33.60
CA GLN A 64 -9.27 11.79 33.49
C GLN A 64 -8.84 10.52 34.22
#